data_AF-A0A2A2XX27-F1
#
_entry.id   AF-A0A2A2XX27-F1
#
_cell.length_a   1.000
_cell.length_b   1.000
_cell.length_c   1.000
_cell.angle_alpha   90.00
_cell.angle_beta   90.00
_cell.angle_gamma   90.00
#
_symmetry.space_group_name_H-M   'P 1'
#
loop_
_entity.id
_entity.type
_entity.pdbx_description
1 polymer ?
#
loop_
_entity_poly.entity_id
_entity_poly.type
_entity_poly.pdbx_seq_one_letter_code
_entity_poly.pdbx_strand_id
1 'polypeptide(L)' 'MEQSIALRELQVERKHIIIELRENDRGRFLKITEEAHGRRNSVIIPSTGLDEFEACLDDVLTEGEEAE' A
#
# COMPACT_ATOMS: atom_id res chain seq x y z
N MET A 1 -9.71 19.04 -0.11
CA MET A 1 -8.30 19.00 -0.62
C MET A 1 -7.64 17.76 -0.04
N GLU A 2 -6.79 17.06 -0.79
CA GLU A 2 -6.14 15.85 -0.27
C GLU A 2 -4.85 16.20 0.50
N GLN A 3 -4.74 15.78 1.75
CA GLN A 3 -3.57 15.96 2.61
C GLN A 3 -2.82 14.63 2.78
N SER A 4 -1.48 14.65 2.67
CA SER A 4 -0.65 13.51 3.03
C SER A 4 -0.37 13.52 4.52
N ILE A 5 -0.61 12.40 5.19
CA ILE A 5 -0.37 12.20 6.63
C ILE A 5 0.97 11.50 6.84
N ALA A 6 1.21 10.43 6.08
CA ALA A 6 2.45 9.65 6.13
C ALA A 6 2.81 9.15 4.73
N LEU A 7 4.11 9.08 4.46
CA LEU A 7 4.67 8.61 3.20
C LEU A 7 5.89 7.74 3.49
N ARG A 8 5.96 6.58 2.83
CA ARG A 8 7.13 5.69 2.79
C ARG A 8 7.39 5.29 1.35
N GLU A 9 8.67 5.16 1.04
CA GLU A 9 9.11 4.71 -0.28
C GLU A 9 10.12 3.59 -0.11
N LEU A 10 10.10 2.63 -1.02
CA LEU A 10 11.10 1.58 -1.08
C LEU A 10 11.37 1.18 -2.53
N GLN A 11 12.63 0.85 -2.80
CA GLN A 11 13.06 0.28 -4.06
C GLN A 11 13.18 -1.24 -3.90
N VAL A 12 12.43 -1.99 -4.71
CA VAL A 12 12.49 -3.45 -4.77
C VAL A 12 12.82 -3.85 -6.19
N GLU A 13 14.05 -4.32 -6.42
CA GLU A 13 14.61 -4.55 -7.74
C GLU A 13 14.45 -3.32 -8.67
N ARG A 14 13.62 -3.45 -9.71
CA ARG A 14 13.30 -2.42 -10.71
C ARG A 14 12.00 -1.66 -10.42
N LYS A 15 11.35 -1.94 -9.28
CA LYS A 15 10.08 -1.34 -8.86
C LYS A 15 10.35 -0.30 -7.79
N HIS A 16 9.81 0.90 -7.97
CA HIS A 16 9.73 1.93 -6.93
C HIS A 16 8.32 1.92 -6.36
N ILE A 17 8.21 1.58 -5.07
CA ILE A 17 6.93 1.44 -4.37
C ILE A 17 6.78 2.63 -3.44
N ILE A 18 5.65 3.32 -3.52
CA ILE A 18 5.29 4.47 -2.68
C ILE A 18 4.02 4.11 -1.92
N ILE A 19 4.07 4.18 -0.60
CA ILE A 19 2.97 3.88 0.32
C ILE A 19 2.62 5.16 1.07
N GLU A 20 1.41 5.66 0.85
CA GLU A 20 0.95 6.93 1.41
C GLU A 20 -0.38 6.78 2.15
N LEU A 21 -0.43 7.24 3.39
CA LEU A 21 -1.69 7.48 4.09
C LEU A 21 -2.13 8.92 3.84
N ARG A 22 -3.31 9.10 3.25
CA ARG A 22 -3.86 10.41 2.87
C ARG A 22 -5.26 10.60 3.45
N GLU A 23 -5.69 11.85 3.51
CA GLU A 23 -7.03 12.26 3.95
C GLU A 23 -7.64 13.24 2.96
N ASN A 24 -8.93 13.08 2.69
CA ASN A 24 -9.73 14.03 1.93
C ASN A 24 -11.08 14.24 2.61
N ASP A 25 -11.97 15.02 1.99
CA ASP A 25 -13.26 15.38 2.57
C ASP A 25 -14.19 14.15 2.80
N ARG A 26 -13.86 12.98 2.23
CA ARG A 26 -14.57 11.70 2.42
C ARG A 26 -13.92 10.79 3.48
N GLY A 27 -12.79 11.21 4.07
CA GLY A 27 -12.05 10.49 5.09
C GLY A 27 -10.65 10.06 4.67
N ARG A 28 -10.07 9.16 5.47
CA ARG A 28 -8.70 8.64 5.27
C ARG A 28 -8.66 7.42 4.38
N PHE A 29 -7.56 7.27 3.65
CA PHE A 29 -7.28 6.11 2.80
C PHE A 29 -5.78 5.90 2.62
N LEU A 30 -5.37 4.64 2.46
CA LEU A 30 -4.03 4.27 2.04
C LEU A 30 -3.99 4.24 0.50
N LYS A 31 -2.92 4.77 -0.08
CA LYS A 31 -2.61 4.65 -1.50
C LYS A 31 -1.26 3.97 -1.64
N ILE A 32 -1.23 2.83 -2.32
CA ILE A 32 0.01 2.15 -2.70
C ILE A 32 0.20 2.36 -4.19
N THR A 33 1.34 2.90 -4.58
CA THR A 33 1.74 3.16 -5.97
C THR A 33 2.95 2.30 -6.31
N GLU A 34 2.92 1.63 -7.44
CA GLU A 34 4.06 0.93 -8.03
C GLU A 34 4.48 1.67 -9.31
N GLU A 35 5.74 2.05 -9.40
CA GLU A 35 6.37 2.54 -10.63
C GLU A 35 7.43 1.56 -11.13
N ALA A 36 7.25 1.05 -12.35
CA ALA A 36 8.19 0.13 -12.98
C ALA A 36 8.09 0.22 -14.51
N HIS A 37 9.23 0.20 -15.23
CA HIS A 37 9.28 0.23 -16.71
C HIS A 37 8.49 1.38 -17.34
N GLY A 38 8.50 2.54 -16.69
CA GLY A 38 7.73 3.72 -17.13
C GLY A 38 6.20 3.57 -16.99
N ARG A 39 5.72 2.53 -16.31
CA ARG A 39 4.31 2.35 -15.93
C ARG A 39 4.12 2.69 -14.47
N ARG A 40 2.97 3.30 -14.15
CA ARG A 40 2.55 3.65 -12.80
C ARG A 40 1.19 3.03 -12.51
N ASN A 41 1.16 2.12 -11.54
CA ASN A 41 -0.06 1.47 -11.05
C ASN A 41 -0.37 1.99 -9.64
N SER A 42 -1.64 2.05 -9.26
CA SER A 42 -2.00 2.39 -7.88
C SER A 42 -3.25 1.66 -7.42
N VAL A 43 -3.26 1.28 -6.14
CA VAL A 43 -4.44 0.81 -5.42
C VAL A 43 -4.75 1.77 -4.28
N ILE A 44 -6.04 1.98 -4.01
CA ILE A 44 -6.54 2.80 -2.91
C ILE A 44 -7.35 1.91 -1.99
N ILE A 45 -7.03 1.94 -0.70
CA ILE A 45 -7.68 1.16 0.35
C ILE A 45 -8.29 2.16 1.35
N PRO A 46 -9.62 2.20 1.52
CA PRO A 46 -10.25 3.03 2.53
C PRO A 46 -9.73 2.69 3.93
N SER A 47 -9.58 3.70 4.79
CA SER A 47 -9.08 3.50 6.16
C SER A 47 -9.90 2.50 6.99
N THR A 48 -11.18 2.32 6.65
CA THR A 48 -12.08 1.37 7.32
C THR A 48 -11.73 -0.10 7.10
N GLY A 49 -10.87 -0.43 6.11
CA GLY A 49 -10.46 -1.80 5.81
C GLY A 49 -8.97 -2.06 5.99
N LEU A 50 -8.22 -1.17 6.67
CA LEU A 50 -6.78 -1.33 6.81
C LEU A 50 -6.41 -2.48 7.73
N ASP A 51 -7.12 -2.67 8.85
CA ASP A 51 -6.84 -3.76 9.79
C ASP A 51 -7.08 -5.13 9.13
N GLU A 52 -8.14 -5.28 8.33
CA GLU A 52 -8.42 -6.50 7.57
C GLU A 52 -7.41 -6.72 6.44
N PHE A 53 -7.00 -5.64 5.77
CA PHE A 53 -5.96 -5.70 4.74
C PHE A 53 -4.60 -6.12 5.32
N GLU A 54 -4.22 -5.59 6.49
CA GLU A 54 -2.98 -5.95 7.18
C GLU A 54 -2.99 -7.41 7.61
N ALA A 55 -4.06 -7.86 8.28
CA ALA A 55 -4.19 -9.26 8.69
C ALA A 55 -4.14 -10.23 7.49
N CYS A 56 -4.86 -9.91 6.41
CA CYS A 56 -4.84 -10.73 5.19
C CYS A 56 -3.46 -10.75 4.51
N LEU A 57 -2.73 -9.63 4.53
CA LEU A 57 -1.36 -9.58 4.02
C LEU A 57 -0.44 -10.45 4.86
N ASP A 58 -0.51 -10.36 6.19
CA ASP A 58 0.31 -11.13 7.12
C ASP A 58 0.03 -12.65 7.01
N ASP A 59 -1.23 -13.04 6.88
CA ASP A 59 -1.63 -14.44 6.67
C ASP A 59 -0.97 -15.02 5.40
N VAL A 60 -1.04 -14.29 4.29
CA VAL A 60 -0.42 -14.71 3.01
C VAL A 60 1.10 -14.78 3.09
N LEU A 61 1.73 -13.83 3.81
CA LEU A 61 3.19 -13.82 3.99
C LEU A 61 3.66 -15.00 4.84
N THR A 62 2.91 -15.35 5.89
CA THR A 62 3.21 -16.47 6.78
C THR A 62 3.01 -17.82 6.08
N GLU A 63 1.94 -17.98 5.29
CA GLU A 63 1.72 -19.20 4.48
C GLU A 63 2.87 -19.45 3.48
N GLY A 64 3.48 -18.39 2.97
CA GLY A 64 4.62 -18.49 2.05
C GLY A 64 5.90 -19.04 2.68
N GLU A 65 6.03 -19.01 4.01
CA GLU A 65 7.21 -19.47 4.74
C GLU A 65 7.12 -20.94 5.16
N GLU A 66 5.93 -21.53 5.26
CA GLU A 66 5.72 -22.93 5.68
C GLU A 66 5.78 -23.96 4.52
N ALA A 67 5.97 -23.51 3.29
CA ALA A 67 5.99 -24.35 2.09
C ALA A 67 7.39 -24.79 1.60
N GLU A 68 8.45 -24.59 2.39
CA GLU A 68 9.81 -25.13 2.13
C GLU A 68 10.16 -26.37 2.95
#